data_AF-A0A969SJN4-F1
#
_entry.id   AF-A0A969SJN4-F1
#
_cell.length_a   1.000
_cell.length_b   1.000
_cell.length_c   1.000
_cell.angle_alpha   90.00
_cell.angle_beta   90.00
_cell.angle_gamma   90.00
#
_symmetry.space_group_name_H-M   'P 1'
#
loop_
_entity.id
_entity.type
_entity.pdbx_description
1 polymer ?
#
loop_
_entity_poly.entity_id
_entity_poly.type
_entity_poly.pdbx_seq_one_letter_code
_entity_poly.pdbx_strand_id
1 'polypeptide(L)'
;MAVLDFSNQRLEGNSFNGQNLNGSNFFKTELLGVSFLNTLLRGTNFEESKWSNVNASNANFRPSANFPTTTFFKANLENVNFSGANLQNVNLSEISTNGINFSNAQLQNANLFKADISGEESNRPNFTGANLTGANLTEAGLKSADLTDANLTNANLQQASLEGTILDNTNFTGADFRESNFTDIILSNSIFDLANLSGVQLTDTAPPDGSTSTNSSFRGANLTNFSAEDINLAGADFTNFDASNPTILTGVSLADTILDGANFSGVSAEGIFLEDANLTNANLSGADFSNANLKGAILTGANLTGGIQLDGAFLEEVNLSGVNLTDGNLAGANLNKANLSNGIFIDGADAGTVGANFSGISFVDGIAINGNFTNASFVNADLSKADFTGAILTGADFTGANLTDTILPVIVPPITATAGADLLTGTALADFIDGLGGNDTLQGLDGNDTLLGGVGRDSLEGGVGNDSLEGGDGIDTLLGGAGNDLLFGNDGNDVLRGGGGADFLSGGNGNDNLFGNAGADVFVIGQGGTDRVKDFVDGVDKFTLFAEIQFTDLTIGADPAISSNTLISLTATNEIIAIVEGVNSSLITVADFG
;
A
#
# COMPACT_ATOMS: atom_id res chain seq x y z
N MET A 1 69.31 6.99 -1.48
CA MET A 1 69.44 5.53 -1.28
C MET A 1 69.47 4.90 -2.65
N ALA A 2 70.32 3.89 -2.85
CA ALA A 2 70.46 3.26 -4.16
C ALA A 2 69.19 2.49 -4.49
N VAL A 3 68.55 2.88 -5.60
CA VAL A 3 67.55 2.04 -6.26
C VAL A 3 68.25 0.76 -6.69
N LEU A 4 67.73 -0.39 -6.27
CA LEU A 4 68.28 -1.69 -6.64
C LEU A 4 67.57 -2.22 -7.88
N ASP A 5 68.32 -2.88 -8.76
CA ASP A 5 67.80 -3.50 -9.97
C ASP A 5 68.08 -5.01 -9.95
N PHE A 6 67.00 -5.79 -9.83
CA PHE A 6 66.97 -7.24 -9.83
C PHE A 6 66.36 -7.80 -11.10
N SER A 7 66.17 -6.98 -12.14
CA SER A 7 65.47 -7.40 -13.35
C SER A 7 66.06 -8.67 -13.97
N ASN A 8 65.18 -9.61 -14.35
CA ASN A 8 65.54 -10.91 -14.94
C ASN A 8 66.43 -11.80 -14.04
N GLN A 9 66.49 -11.53 -12.74
CA GLN A 9 67.23 -12.38 -11.80
C GLN A 9 66.32 -13.43 -11.16
N ARG A 10 66.96 -14.43 -10.54
CA ARG A 10 66.31 -15.38 -9.63
C ARG A 10 66.81 -15.12 -8.23
N LEU A 11 65.89 -14.85 -7.30
CA LEU A 11 66.14 -14.69 -5.88
C LEU A 11 65.48 -15.85 -5.14
N GLU A 12 66.25 -16.53 -4.28
CA GLU A 12 65.82 -17.75 -3.61
C GLU A 12 66.18 -17.69 -2.12
N GLY A 13 65.16 -17.76 -1.25
CA GLY A 13 65.32 -17.70 0.20
C GLY A 13 65.79 -16.36 0.77
N ASN A 14 65.84 -15.30 -0.06
CA ASN A 14 66.26 -13.97 0.38
C ASN A 14 65.26 -13.34 1.37
N SER A 15 65.78 -12.62 2.38
CA SER A 15 64.96 -11.84 3.31
C SER A 15 65.30 -10.35 3.20
N PHE A 16 64.28 -9.56 2.90
CA PHE A 16 64.31 -8.10 2.81
C PHE A 16 63.50 -7.44 3.94
N ASN A 17 63.26 -8.18 5.02
CA ASN A 17 62.32 -7.79 6.07
C ASN A 17 62.71 -6.44 6.71
N GLY A 18 61.74 -5.53 6.81
CA GLY A 18 61.93 -4.20 7.37
C GLY A 18 62.83 -3.25 6.56
N GLN A 19 63.29 -3.67 5.37
CA GLN A 19 64.16 -2.85 4.54
C GLN A 19 63.38 -1.79 3.75
N ASN A 20 64.12 -0.81 3.24
CA ASN A 20 63.59 0.18 2.30
C ASN A 20 64.09 -0.12 0.89
N LEU A 21 63.19 -0.61 0.05
CA LEU A 21 63.42 -0.97 -1.35
C LEU A 21 62.61 -0.08 -2.30
N ASN A 22 62.16 1.09 -1.85
CA ASN A 22 61.39 2.01 -2.68
C ASN A 22 62.11 2.33 -4.01
N GLY A 23 61.37 2.31 -5.10
CA GLY A 23 61.85 2.58 -6.46
C GLY A 23 62.66 1.45 -7.08
N SER A 24 62.89 0.34 -6.38
CA SER A 24 63.63 -0.80 -6.92
C SER A 24 62.91 -1.44 -8.11
N ASN A 25 63.66 -2.17 -8.93
CA ASN A 25 63.13 -2.84 -10.10
C ASN A 25 63.28 -4.37 -9.96
N PHE A 26 62.17 -5.07 -10.12
CA PHE A 26 62.03 -6.52 -10.09
C PHE A 26 61.34 -7.04 -11.37
N PHE A 27 61.40 -6.28 -12.46
CA PHE A 27 60.85 -6.70 -13.75
C PHE A 27 61.33 -8.10 -14.16
N LYS A 28 60.39 -9.02 -14.45
CA LYS A 28 60.70 -10.41 -14.83
C LYS A 28 61.55 -11.20 -13.83
N THR A 29 61.57 -10.79 -12.57
CA THR A 29 62.33 -11.50 -11.53
C THR A 29 61.58 -12.75 -11.11
N GLU A 30 62.31 -13.83 -10.85
CA GLU A 30 61.78 -15.03 -10.20
C GLU A 30 62.11 -14.96 -8.70
N LEU A 31 61.08 -14.93 -7.85
CA LEU A 31 61.17 -14.85 -6.40
C LEU A 31 60.65 -16.15 -5.79
N LEU A 32 61.55 -16.96 -5.23
CA LEU A 32 61.21 -18.24 -4.62
C LEU A 32 61.50 -18.21 -3.11
N GLY A 33 60.46 -18.31 -2.28
CA GLY A 33 60.61 -18.30 -0.82
C GLY A 33 61.18 -16.98 -0.27
N VAL A 34 61.00 -15.87 -1.00
CA VAL A 34 61.49 -14.54 -0.61
C VAL A 34 60.57 -13.94 0.46
N SER A 35 61.14 -13.17 1.39
CA SER A 35 60.37 -12.45 2.41
C SER A 35 60.56 -10.94 2.31
N PHE A 36 59.44 -10.22 2.24
CA PHE A 36 59.30 -8.76 2.26
C PHE A 36 58.49 -8.30 3.49
N LEU A 37 58.55 -9.03 4.60
CA LEU A 37 57.77 -8.70 5.79
C LEU A 37 58.10 -7.28 6.29
N ASN A 38 57.10 -6.41 6.41
CA ASN A 38 57.26 -5.01 6.82
C ASN A 38 58.20 -4.17 5.92
N THR A 39 58.41 -4.57 4.67
CA THR A 39 59.33 -3.89 3.75
C THR A 39 58.65 -2.70 3.06
N LEU A 40 59.38 -1.60 2.84
CA LEU A 40 58.92 -0.47 2.03
C LEU A 40 59.24 -0.72 0.55
N LEU A 41 58.20 -0.78 -0.29
CA LEU A 41 58.23 -1.17 -1.70
C LEU A 41 57.44 -0.19 -2.58
N ARG A 42 57.49 1.10 -2.22
CA ARG A 42 56.80 2.16 -2.96
C ARG A 42 57.50 2.43 -4.27
N GLY A 43 56.75 2.56 -5.36
CA GLY A 43 57.32 2.85 -6.67
C GLY A 43 58.07 1.67 -7.30
N THR A 44 57.87 0.46 -6.77
CA THR A 44 58.64 -0.71 -7.18
C THR A 44 57.97 -1.38 -8.38
N ASN A 45 58.79 -1.79 -9.36
CA ASN A 45 58.30 -2.47 -10.56
C ASN A 45 58.40 -4.00 -10.41
N PHE A 46 57.27 -4.70 -10.37
CA PHE A 46 57.16 -6.17 -10.34
C PHE A 46 56.48 -6.73 -11.61
N GLU A 47 56.43 -5.95 -12.69
CA GLU A 47 55.81 -6.37 -13.94
C GLU A 47 56.46 -7.66 -14.48
N GLU A 48 55.60 -8.58 -14.92
CA GLU A 48 55.94 -9.93 -15.42
C GLU A 48 56.80 -10.77 -14.45
N SER A 49 56.88 -10.42 -13.16
CA SER A 49 57.61 -11.19 -12.17
C SER A 49 56.86 -12.48 -11.80
N LYS A 50 57.60 -13.47 -11.30
CA LYS A 50 57.04 -14.74 -10.81
C LYS A 50 57.35 -14.90 -9.34
N TRP A 51 56.32 -15.04 -8.52
CA TRP A 51 56.43 -15.18 -7.07
C TRP A 51 55.93 -16.56 -6.70
N SER A 52 56.72 -17.31 -5.94
CA SER A 52 56.31 -18.60 -5.39
C SER A 52 56.70 -18.65 -3.91
N ASN A 53 55.70 -18.88 -3.05
CA ASN A 53 55.86 -18.95 -1.59
C ASN A 53 56.47 -17.67 -0.99
N VAL A 54 56.05 -16.51 -1.47
CA VAL A 54 56.58 -15.20 -1.04
C VAL A 54 55.74 -14.62 0.10
N ASN A 55 56.41 -14.16 1.16
CA ASN A 55 55.73 -13.48 2.26
C ASN A 55 55.97 -11.96 2.18
N ALA A 56 54.95 -11.21 1.78
CA ALA A 56 54.92 -9.75 1.72
C ALA A 56 53.91 -9.13 2.70
N SER A 57 53.60 -9.84 3.79
CA SER A 57 52.69 -9.33 4.82
C SER A 57 53.19 -8.00 5.42
N ASN A 58 52.26 -7.09 5.65
CA ASN A 58 52.49 -5.72 6.16
C ASN A 58 53.48 -4.87 5.33
N ALA A 59 53.83 -5.30 4.12
CA ALA A 59 54.68 -4.52 3.24
C ALA A 59 53.93 -3.29 2.70
N ASN A 60 54.67 -2.23 2.39
CA ASN A 60 54.10 -0.97 1.91
C ASN A 60 54.42 -0.75 0.43
N PHE A 61 53.44 -1.07 -0.42
CA PHE A 61 53.49 -0.89 -1.86
C PHE A 61 52.88 0.42 -2.33
N ARG A 62 52.14 1.15 -1.48
CA ARG A 62 51.43 2.37 -1.84
C ARG A 62 52.35 3.39 -2.52
N PRO A 63 52.05 3.79 -3.77
CA PRO A 63 52.79 4.85 -4.45
C PRO A 63 52.76 6.17 -3.65
N SER A 64 53.76 7.01 -3.88
CA SER A 64 53.87 8.33 -3.25
C SER A 64 54.42 9.36 -4.24
N ALA A 65 54.42 10.65 -3.89
CA ALA A 65 54.90 11.70 -4.77
C ALA A 65 56.33 11.46 -5.32
N ASN A 66 57.20 10.83 -4.52
CA ASN A 66 58.58 10.50 -4.93
C ASN A 66 58.70 9.16 -5.68
N PHE A 67 57.65 8.34 -5.64
CA PHE A 67 57.61 6.95 -6.10
C PHE A 67 56.22 6.69 -6.70
N PRO A 68 55.93 7.24 -7.89
CA PRO A 68 54.56 7.45 -8.34
C PRO A 68 53.85 6.19 -8.84
N THR A 69 54.58 5.11 -9.12
CA THR A 69 54.03 3.91 -9.77
C THR A 69 54.55 2.63 -9.13
N THR A 70 53.67 1.87 -8.47
CA THR A 70 53.97 0.49 -8.08
C THR A 70 53.11 -0.43 -8.93
N THR A 71 53.72 -1.40 -9.60
CA THR A 71 53.02 -2.24 -10.58
C THR A 71 53.42 -3.70 -10.44
N PHE A 72 52.45 -4.59 -10.60
CA PHE A 72 52.54 -6.04 -10.69
C PHE A 72 51.96 -6.52 -12.03
N PHE A 73 51.84 -5.64 -13.02
CA PHE A 73 51.21 -5.97 -14.30
C PHE A 73 51.70 -7.32 -14.84
N LYS A 74 50.78 -8.26 -15.11
CA LYS A 74 51.10 -9.60 -15.61
C LYS A 74 52.02 -10.46 -14.73
N ALA A 75 52.12 -10.16 -13.44
CA ALA A 75 52.85 -11.01 -12.50
C ALA A 75 52.09 -12.32 -12.23
N ASN A 76 52.83 -13.39 -11.99
CA ASN A 76 52.30 -14.69 -11.55
C ASN A 76 52.61 -14.87 -10.06
N LEU A 77 51.56 -15.06 -9.26
CA LEU A 77 51.62 -15.02 -7.80
C LEU A 77 51.09 -16.33 -7.19
N GLU A 78 52.00 -17.26 -6.90
CA GLU A 78 51.70 -18.56 -6.30
C GLU A 78 52.04 -18.57 -4.80
N ASN A 79 51.07 -18.92 -3.95
CA ASN A 79 51.22 -19.02 -2.50
C ASN A 79 51.80 -17.73 -1.88
N VAL A 80 51.28 -16.58 -2.31
CA VAL A 80 51.78 -15.27 -1.87
C VAL A 80 50.93 -14.72 -0.73
N ASN A 81 51.61 -14.29 0.33
CA ASN A 81 50.97 -13.67 1.48
C ASN A 81 51.12 -12.15 1.46
N PHE A 82 50.02 -11.43 1.21
CA PHE A 82 49.88 -9.97 1.31
C PHE A 82 49.07 -9.53 2.54
N SER A 83 48.92 -10.37 3.56
CA SER A 83 48.10 -10.01 4.72
C SER A 83 48.55 -8.70 5.37
N GLY A 84 47.61 -7.78 5.59
CA GLY A 84 47.88 -6.43 6.12
C GLY A 84 48.74 -5.53 5.22
N ALA A 85 49.08 -5.94 4.00
CA ALA A 85 49.90 -5.13 3.09
C ALA A 85 49.15 -3.88 2.63
N ASN A 86 49.90 -2.80 2.39
CA ASN A 86 49.35 -1.56 1.83
C ASN A 86 49.54 -1.51 0.31
N LEU A 87 48.49 -1.88 -0.41
CA LEU A 87 48.39 -1.98 -1.87
C LEU A 87 47.53 -0.85 -2.49
N GLN A 88 47.33 0.25 -1.77
CA GLN A 88 46.53 1.38 -2.25
C GLN A 88 47.09 1.95 -3.56
N ASN A 89 46.23 2.14 -4.56
CA ASN A 89 46.58 2.65 -5.90
C ASN A 89 47.66 1.81 -6.62
N VAL A 90 47.85 0.54 -6.24
CA VAL A 90 48.79 -0.35 -6.92
C VAL A 90 48.15 -0.90 -8.17
N ASN A 91 48.94 -1.01 -9.24
CA ASN A 91 48.51 -1.69 -10.44
C ASN A 91 48.71 -3.21 -10.29
N LEU A 92 47.62 -3.96 -10.14
CA LEU A 92 47.55 -5.41 -10.04
C LEU A 92 46.83 -6.00 -11.28
N SER A 93 46.75 -5.28 -12.40
CA SER A 93 45.98 -5.73 -13.55
C SER A 93 46.64 -6.91 -14.26
N GLU A 94 45.82 -7.80 -14.78
CA GLU A 94 46.23 -9.01 -15.51
C GLU A 94 47.18 -9.94 -14.72
N ILE A 95 47.19 -9.87 -13.38
CA ILE A 95 47.90 -10.87 -12.57
C ILE A 95 47.18 -12.22 -12.66
N SER A 96 47.94 -13.30 -12.45
CA SER A 96 47.39 -14.63 -12.22
C SER A 96 47.82 -15.10 -10.85
N THR A 97 46.90 -15.71 -10.09
CA THR A 97 47.19 -16.17 -8.74
C THR A 97 46.81 -17.63 -8.53
N ASN A 98 47.46 -18.27 -7.56
CA ASN A 98 47.05 -19.55 -6.99
C ASN A 98 47.45 -19.56 -5.51
N GLY A 99 46.47 -19.56 -4.59
CA GLY A 99 46.73 -19.46 -3.16
C GLY A 99 47.21 -18.06 -2.73
N ILE A 100 46.37 -17.05 -2.92
CA ILE A 100 46.68 -15.67 -2.54
C ILE A 100 46.01 -15.30 -1.20
N ASN A 101 46.72 -14.56 -0.36
CA ASN A 101 46.17 -14.05 0.89
C ASN A 101 46.26 -12.51 0.95
N PHE A 102 45.13 -11.86 0.76
CA PHE A 102 44.90 -10.41 0.92
C PHE A 102 44.17 -10.06 2.23
N SER A 103 44.09 -10.96 3.21
CA SER A 103 43.39 -10.67 4.47
C SER A 103 43.87 -9.36 5.11
N ASN A 104 42.93 -8.48 5.47
CA ASN A 104 43.18 -7.15 6.02
C ASN A 104 44.05 -6.21 5.15
N ALA A 105 44.30 -6.56 3.88
CA ALA A 105 45.09 -5.73 2.97
C ALA A 105 44.33 -4.44 2.60
N GLN A 106 45.10 -3.39 2.32
CA GLN A 106 44.57 -2.09 1.91
C GLN A 106 44.70 -1.96 0.39
N LEU A 107 43.61 -2.17 -0.34
CA LEU A 107 43.51 -2.24 -1.80
C LEU A 107 42.72 -1.06 -2.38
N GLN A 108 42.57 0.04 -1.64
CA GLN A 108 41.76 1.18 -2.09
C GLN A 108 42.29 1.75 -3.41
N ASN A 109 41.39 1.92 -4.37
CA ASN A 109 41.69 2.33 -5.75
C ASN A 109 42.77 1.47 -6.44
N ALA A 110 43.01 0.25 -5.98
CA ALA A 110 43.89 -0.68 -6.69
C ALA A 110 43.26 -1.06 -8.03
N ASN A 111 44.09 -1.25 -9.05
CA ASN A 111 43.64 -1.69 -10.35
C ASN A 111 43.82 -3.20 -10.48
N LEU A 112 42.75 -3.96 -10.34
CA LEU A 112 42.69 -5.42 -10.52
C LEU A 112 41.99 -5.80 -11.84
N PHE A 113 41.97 -4.89 -12.81
CA PHE A 113 41.41 -5.15 -14.14
C PHE A 113 41.96 -6.44 -14.72
N LYS A 114 41.07 -7.37 -15.11
CA LYS A 114 41.43 -8.70 -15.67
C LYS A 114 42.37 -9.53 -14.81
N ALA A 115 42.44 -9.26 -13.51
CA ALA A 115 43.18 -10.12 -12.60
C ALA A 115 42.46 -11.47 -12.48
N ASP A 116 43.18 -12.56 -12.70
CA ASP A 116 42.70 -13.90 -12.39
C ASP A 116 43.10 -14.26 -10.96
N ILE A 117 42.16 -13.97 -10.06
CA ILE A 117 42.28 -14.21 -8.62
C ILE A 117 41.32 -15.34 -8.21
N SER A 118 41.07 -16.27 -9.13
CA SER A 118 40.23 -17.42 -8.92
C SER A 118 40.95 -18.47 -8.08
N GLY A 119 40.18 -19.31 -7.40
CA GLY A 119 40.71 -20.53 -6.79
C GLY A 119 39.67 -21.63 -6.71
N GLU A 120 39.97 -22.61 -5.88
CA GLU A 120 39.09 -23.74 -5.59
C GLU A 120 38.61 -23.63 -4.14
N GLU A 121 37.51 -24.29 -3.78
CA GLU A 121 36.99 -24.25 -2.40
C GLU A 121 38.00 -24.73 -1.34
N SER A 122 38.91 -25.63 -1.74
CA SER A 122 39.99 -26.15 -0.87
C SER A 122 41.17 -25.18 -0.70
N ASN A 123 41.25 -24.14 -1.52
CA ASN A 123 42.32 -23.14 -1.53
C ASN A 123 41.77 -21.77 -1.96
N ARG A 124 40.84 -21.24 -1.16
CA ARG A 124 40.13 -19.99 -1.47
C ARG A 124 41.09 -18.80 -1.47
N PRO A 125 41.05 -17.92 -2.49
CA PRO A 125 41.62 -16.59 -2.45
C PRO A 125 41.06 -15.83 -1.24
N ASN A 126 41.92 -15.43 -0.30
CA ASN A 126 41.46 -14.86 0.97
C ASN A 126 41.49 -13.33 0.92
N PHE A 127 40.33 -12.69 0.95
CA PHE A 127 40.13 -11.24 1.04
C PHE A 127 39.49 -10.81 2.37
N THR A 128 39.50 -11.68 3.39
CA THR A 128 38.81 -11.42 4.66
C THR A 128 39.25 -10.09 5.29
N GLY A 129 38.30 -9.20 5.57
CA GLY A 129 38.55 -7.86 6.12
C GLY A 129 39.37 -6.91 5.23
N ALA A 130 39.59 -7.26 3.95
CA ALA A 130 40.32 -6.40 3.02
C ALA A 130 39.50 -5.14 2.67
N ASN A 131 40.19 -4.04 2.42
CA ASN A 131 39.56 -2.80 1.99
C ASN A 131 39.87 -2.51 0.52
N LEU A 132 38.90 -2.77 -0.35
CA LEU A 132 38.92 -2.55 -1.80
C LEU A 132 38.03 -1.35 -2.22
N THR A 133 37.80 -0.37 -1.34
CA THR A 133 37.01 0.82 -1.70
C THR A 133 37.52 1.47 -2.99
N GLY A 134 36.64 1.67 -3.97
CA GLY A 134 36.98 2.27 -5.26
C GLY A 134 37.91 1.45 -6.16
N ALA A 135 38.18 0.19 -5.82
CA ALA A 135 39.03 -0.67 -6.64
C ALA A 135 38.36 -0.99 -7.99
N ASN A 136 39.18 -1.16 -9.02
CA ASN A 136 38.75 -1.58 -10.34
C ASN A 136 38.94 -3.11 -10.47
N LEU A 137 37.85 -3.87 -10.40
CA LEU A 137 37.80 -5.32 -10.58
C LEU A 137 37.05 -5.70 -11.88
N THR A 138 36.96 -4.80 -12.85
CA THR A 138 36.31 -5.11 -14.14
C THR A 138 36.98 -6.31 -14.80
N GLU A 139 36.17 -7.27 -15.24
CA GLU A 139 36.59 -8.56 -15.83
C GLU A 139 37.52 -9.40 -14.92
N ALA A 140 37.53 -9.17 -13.60
CA ALA A 140 38.34 -9.97 -12.67
C ALA A 140 37.70 -11.34 -12.41
N GLY A 141 38.54 -12.37 -12.32
CA GLY A 141 38.16 -13.69 -11.80
C GLY A 141 38.26 -13.71 -10.29
N LEU A 142 37.13 -13.95 -9.60
CA LEU A 142 37.05 -14.07 -8.14
C LEU A 142 36.47 -15.41 -7.71
N LYS A 143 36.42 -16.41 -8.59
CA LYS A 143 35.81 -17.70 -8.28
C LYS A 143 36.35 -18.29 -6.97
N SER A 144 35.43 -18.74 -6.13
CA SER A 144 35.67 -19.29 -4.79
C SER A 144 36.36 -18.35 -3.80
N ALA A 145 36.53 -17.06 -4.11
CA ALA A 145 37.13 -16.11 -3.18
C ALA A 145 36.31 -15.95 -1.90
N ASP A 146 37.00 -15.75 -0.79
CA ASP A 146 36.41 -15.42 0.50
C ASP A 146 36.55 -13.92 0.75
N LEU A 147 35.43 -13.20 0.59
CA LEU A 147 35.32 -11.75 0.78
C LEU A 147 34.74 -11.40 2.15
N THR A 148 34.68 -12.32 3.10
CA THR A 148 34.05 -12.09 4.41
C THR A 148 34.56 -10.80 5.08
N ASP A 149 33.67 -9.94 5.55
CA ASP A 149 33.97 -8.64 6.17
C ASP A 149 34.74 -7.64 5.26
N ALA A 150 34.87 -7.90 3.96
CA ALA A 150 35.56 -7.00 3.04
C ALA A 150 34.73 -5.74 2.75
N ASN A 151 35.43 -4.65 2.43
CA ASN A 151 34.81 -3.39 2.00
C ASN A 151 35.11 -3.14 0.53
N LEU A 152 34.08 -3.19 -0.31
CA LEU A 152 34.08 -2.93 -1.74
C LEU A 152 33.19 -1.73 -2.11
N THR A 153 33.02 -0.77 -1.19
CA THR A 153 32.25 0.45 -1.46
C THR A 153 32.77 1.15 -2.73
N ASN A 154 31.87 1.47 -3.65
CA ASN A 154 32.17 2.09 -4.96
C ASN A 154 33.18 1.32 -5.83
N ALA A 155 33.39 0.03 -5.59
CA ALA A 155 34.23 -0.79 -6.45
C ALA A 155 33.52 -1.08 -7.79
N ASN A 156 34.30 -1.17 -8.86
CA ASN A 156 33.78 -1.55 -10.17
C ASN A 156 34.02 -3.04 -10.39
N LEU A 157 32.96 -3.86 -10.36
CA LEU A 157 32.99 -5.30 -10.55
C LEU A 157 32.31 -5.73 -11.87
N GLN A 158 32.13 -4.83 -12.84
CA GLN A 158 31.50 -5.17 -14.12
C GLN A 158 32.17 -6.40 -14.78
N GLN A 159 31.37 -7.35 -15.23
CA GLN A 159 31.82 -8.61 -15.85
C GLN A 159 32.76 -9.45 -14.97
N ALA A 160 32.81 -9.21 -13.65
CA ALA A 160 33.55 -10.07 -12.74
C ALA A 160 32.85 -11.42 -12.58
N SER A 161 33.64 -12.48 -12.39
CA SER A 161 33.12 -13.82 -12.07
C SER A 161 33.19 -14.05 -10.56
N LEU A 162 32.03 -14.15 -9.91
CA LEU A 162 31.87 -14.36 -8.46
C LEU A 162 31.37 -15.77 -8.11
N GLU A 163 31.51 -16.74 -9.01
CA GLU A 163 31.08 -18.12 -8.80
C GLU A 163 31.64 -18.70 -7.49
N GLY A 164 30.78 -19.26 -6.63
CA GLY A 164 31.20 -19.92 -5.38
C GLY A 164 31.81 -18.98 -4.33
N THR A 165 31.65 -17.65 -4.48
CA THR A 165 32.24 -16.67 -3.55
C THR A 165 31.49 -16.60 -2.23
N ILE A 166 32.24 -16.33 -1.15
CA ILE A 166 31.68 -16.06 0.18
C ILE A 166 31.63 -14.54 0.36
N LEU A 167 30.43 -14.01 0.55
CA LEU A 167 30.12 -12.58 0.62
C LEU A 167 29.62 -12.14 2.01
N ASP A 168 29.80 -12.98 3.02
CA ASP A 168 29.32 -12.72 4.38
C ASP A 168 29.82 -11.38 4.92
N ASN A 169 28.92 -10.56 5.48
CA ASN A 169 29.18 -9.22 6.02
C ASN A 169 29.92 -8.27 5.04
N THR A 170 29.87 -8.53 3.73
CA THR A 170 30.62 -7.76 2.75
C THR A 170 29.88 -6.47 2.41
N ASN A 171 30.59 -5.35 2.39
CA ASN A 171 30.03 -4.05 2.02
C ASN A 171 30.28 -3.75 0.54
N PHE A 172 29.22 -3.69 -0.25
CA PHE A 172 29.19 -3.35 -1.67
C PHE A 172 28.45 -2.04 -1.96
N THR A 173 28.33 -1.13 -0.97
CA THR A 173 27.59 0.12 -1.17
C THR A 173 28.09 0.89 -2.40
N GLY A 174 27.21 1.18 -3.35
CA GLY A 174 27.54 1.90 -4.59
C GLY A 174 28.43 1.13 -5.58
N ALA A 175 28.65 -0.17 -5.38
CA ALA A 175 29.42 -1.00 -6.30
C ALA A 175 28.66 -1.27 -7.61
N ASP A 176 29.40 -1.56 -8.68
CA ASP A 176 28.84 -1.81 -10.01
C ASP A 176 29.08 -3.24 -10.46
N PHE A 177 28.01 -4.02 -10.64
CA PHE A 177 28.03 -5.46 -10.96
C PHE A 177 27.41 -5.78 -12.31
N ARG A 178 27.25 -4.79 -13.20
CA ARG A 178 26.64 -5.07 -14.51
C ARG A 178 27.38 -6.18 -15.24
N GLU A 179 26.61 -7.14 -15.76
CA GLU A 179 27.10 -8.29 -16.50
C GLU A 179 28.01 -9.25 -15.69
N SER A 180 28.01 -9.13 -14.36
CA SER A 180 28.76 -10.03 -13.48
C SER A 180 27.98 -11.33 -13.22
N ASN A 181 28.69 -12.42 -12.99
CA ASN A 181 28.09 -13.73 -12.73
C ASN A 181 28.13 -14.06 -11.23
N PHE A 182 26.97 -14.43 -10.67
CA PHE A 182 26.81 -14.84 -9.29
C PHE A 182 26.09 -16.20 -9.24
N THR A 183 26.86 -17.26 -9.38
CA THR A 183 26.39 -18.63 -9.22
C THR A 183 26.94 -19.21 -7.92
N ASP A 184 26.14 -19.95 -7.16
CA ASP A 184 26.55 -20.65 -5.93
C ASP A 184 27.20 -19.72 -4.89
N ILE A 185 26.69 -18.48 -4.79
CA ILE A 185 27.22 -17.51 -3.83
C ILE A 185 26.71 -17.79 -2.42
N ILE A 186 27.55 -17.55 -1.43
CA ILE A 186 27.15 -17.55 -0.02
C ILE A 186 27.03 -16.09 0.40
N LEU A 187 25.79 -15.64 0.66
CA LEU A 187 25.52 -14.26 1.03
C LEU A 187 24.77 -14.21 2.37
N SER A 188 25.35 -13.53 3.36
CA SER A 188 24.68 -13.18 4.60
C SER A 188 25.18 -11.84 5.13
N ASN A 189 24.26 -11.00 5.58
CA ASN A 189 24.43 -9.65 6.12
C ASN A 189 25.24 -8.75 5.18
N SER A 190 25.20 -9.01 3.88
CA SER A 190 25.92 -8.25 2.85
C SER A 190 25.13 -6.97 2.51
N ILE A 191 25.84 -5.90 2.18
CA ILE A 191 25.23 -4.58 1.91
C ILE A 191 25.43 -4.22 0.45
N PHE A 192 24.36 -4.25 -0.34
CA PHE A 192 24.27 -3.83 -1.73
C PHE A 192 23.57 -2.47 -1.91
N ASP A 193 23.48 -1.66 -0.86
CA ASP A 193 22.86 -0.33 -0.92
C ASP A 193 23.43 0.52 -2.06
N LEU A 194 22.58 1.16 -2.85
CA LEU A 194 22.96 2.00 -4.00
C LEU A 194 23.78 1.27 -5.08
N ALA A 195 23.96 -0.05 -4.99
CA ALA A 195 24.71 -0.82 -5.96
C ALA A 195 23.93 -0.98 -7.26
N ASN A 196 24.67 -1.18 -8.36
CA ASN A 196 24.07 -1.47 -9.66
C ASN A 196 24.19 -2.96 -9.97
N LEU A 197 23.08 -3.69 -9.83
CA LEU A 197 22.97 -5.11 -10.18
C LEU A 197 22.08 -5.30 -11.41
N SER A 198 21.95 -4.28 -12.27
CA SER A 198 21.09 -4.40 -13.45
C SER A 198 21.55 -5.53 -14.37
N GLY A 199 20.65 -6.46 -14.68
CA GLY A 199 20.90 -7.64 -15.51
C GLY A 199 21.70 -8.76 -14.83
N VAL A 200 22.00 -8.64 -13.53
CA VAL A 200 22.67 -9.71 -12.77
C VAL A 200 21.70 -10.87 -12.55
N GLN A 201 22.25 -12.08 -12.63
CA GLN A 201 21.55 -13.33 -12.30
C GLN A 201 22.21 -13.91 -11.06
N LEU A 202 21.41 -14.10 -10.00
CA LEU A 202 21.78 -14.88 -8.83
C LEU A 202 21.10 -16.24 -8.93
N THR A 203 21.88 -17.32 -8.96
CA THR A 203 21.34 -18.67 -8.96
C THR A 203 22.13 -19.53 -7.97
N ASP A 204 21.43 -20.31 -7.16
CA ASP A 204 22.03 -21.37 -6.36
C ASP A 204 21.76 -22.72 -7.03
N THR A 205 22.75 -23.61 -7.07
CA THR A 205 22.56 -24.99 -7.54
C THR A 205 22.08 -25.93 -6.44
N ALA A 206 22.11 -25.48 -5.18
CA ALA A 206 21.54 -26.19 -4.05
C ALA A 206 20.19 -25.57 -3.65
N PRO A 207 19.15 -26.38 -3.34
CA PRO A 207 17.90 -25.85 -2.83
C PRO A 207 18.14 -25.10 -1.52
N PRO A 208 17.48 -23.96 -1.31
CA PRO A 208 17.74 -23.14 -0.14
C PRO A 208 17.31 -23.90 1.12
N ASP A 209 18.25 -24.11 2.05
CA ASP A 209 17.87 -24.55 3.39
C ASP A 209 17.37 -23.31 4.16
N GLY A 210 16.09 -23.33 4.53
CA GLY A 210 15.44 -22.19 5.20
C GLY A 210 15.89 -21.99 6.66
N SER A 211 17.11 -22.39 7.03
CA SER A 211 17.54 -22.44 8.43
C SER A 211 18.22 -21.16 8.93
N THR A 212 18.56 -20.21 8.05
CA THR A 212 19.24 -18.96 8.44
C THR A 212 18.73 -17.76 7.62
N SER A 213 18.46 -16.62 8.28
CA SER A 213 18.18 -15.38 7.56
C SER A 213 19.48 -14.78 7.04
N THR A 214 19.42 -14.19 5.84
CA THR A 214 20.58 -13.54 5.24
C THR A 214 20.60 -12.06 5.58
N ASN A 215 19.48 -11.37 5.80
CA ASN A 215 19.45 -9.93 6.16
C ASN A 215 20.29 -9.03 5.25
N SER A 216 20.42 -9.39 3.97
CA SER A 216 21.17 -8.59 3.01
C SER A 216 20.39 -7.34 2.62
N SER A 217 21.09 -6.21 2.48
CA SER A 217 20.46 -4.92 2.19
C SER A 217 20.63 -4.57 0.71
N PHE A 218 19.57 -4.14 0.04
CA PHE A 218 19.54 -3.72 -1.37
C PHE A 218 18.96 -2.31 -1.52
N ARG A 219 19.13 -1.47 -0.50
CA ARG A 219 18.39 -0.21 -0.43
C ARG A 219 18.85 0.79 -1.48
N GLY A 220 17.92 1.30 -2.28
CA GLY A 220 18.25 2.20 -3.39
C GLY A 220 19.10 1.54 -4.49
N ALA A 221 19.21 0.21 -4.51
CA ALA A 221 19.93 -0.51 -5.54
C ALA A 221 19.19 -0.43 -6.89
N ASN A 222 19.94 -0.46 -7.98
CA ASN A 222 19.37 -0.66 -9.30
C ASN A 222 19.32 -2.16 -9.63
N LEU A 223 18.12 -2.74 -9.57
CA LEU A 223 17.85 -4.15 -9.85
C LEU A 223 17.14 -4.34 -11.20
N THR A 224 17.29 -3.41 -12.15
CA THR A 224 16.63 -3.53 -13.46
C THR A 224 16.99 -4.86 -14.14
N ASN A 225 15.99 -5.68 -14.49
CA ASN A 225 16.16 -7.04 -15.05
C ASN A 225 17.00 -8.00 -14.19
N PHE A 226 17.00 -7.81 -12.87
CA PHE A 226 17.69 -8.69 -11.94
C PHE A 226 16.97 -10.03 -11.77
N SER A 227 17.75 -11.10 -11.86
CA SER A 227 17.47 -12.51 -11.59
C SER A 227 17.75 -12.98 -10.17
N ALA A 228 16.80 -13.53 -9.41
CA ALA A 228 17.12 -14.52 -8.39
C ALA A 228 16.15 -15.71 -8.47
N GLU A 229 16.70 -16.92 -8.43
CA GLU A 229 15.97 -18.19 -8.45
C GLU A 229 16.65 -19.15 -7.46
N ASP A 230 15.87 -19.93 -6.71
CA ASP A 230 16.36 -20.92 -5.74
C ASP A 230 17.28 -20.35 -4.64
N ILE A 231 17.15 -19.07 -4.27
CA ILE A 231 18.00 -18.41 -3.27
C ILE A 231 17.24 -18.06 -1.99
N ASN A 232 17.93 -18.17 -0.86
CA ASN A 232 17.49 -17.64 0.42
C ASN A 232 17.86 -16.15 0.59
N LEU A 233 16.86 -15.28 0.50
CA LEU A 233 16.93 -13.84 0.76
C LEU A 233 16.08 -13.44 1.98
N ALA A 234 15.92 -14.33 2.96
CA ALA A 234 15.15 -14.06 4.16
C ALA A 234 15.72 -12.85 4.93
N GLY A 235 14.84 -11.92 5.31
CA GLY A 235 15.16 -10.65 5.97
C GLY A 235 15.77 -9.60 5.04
N ALA A 236 15.85 -9.83 3.72
CA ALA A 236 16.44 -8.86 2.81
C ALA A 236 15.67 -7.54 2.76
N ASP A 237 16.39 -6.42 2.66
CA ASP A 237 15.81 -5.07 2.65
C ASP A 237 15.87 -4.45 1.25
N PHE A 238 14.74 -4.37 0.57
CA PHE A 238 14.60 -3.76 -0.75
C PHE A 238 14.10 -2.31 -0.70
N THR A 239 13.95 -1.71 0.49
CA THR A 239 13.39 -0.37 0.63
C THR A 239 14.21 0.72 -0.04
N ASN A 240 13.61 1.88 -0.32
CA ASN A 240 14.34 3.03 -0.82
C ASN A 240 15.47 3.42 0.16
N PHE A 241 16.62 3.82 -0.36
CA PHE A 241 17.70 4.31 0.50
C PHE A 241 17.31 5.64 1.15
N ASP A 242 16.76 6.53 0.34
CA ASP A 242 16.08 7.77 0.73
C ASP A 242 15.13 8.23 -0.40
N ALA A 243 14.46 9.36 -0.23
CA ALA A 243 13.50 9.88 -1.22
C ALA A 243 14.11 10.27 -2.59
N SER A 244 15.43 10.47 -2.65
CA SER A 244 16.17 10.77 -3.89
C SER A 244 16.80 9.53 -4.52
N ASN A 245 16.89 8.43 -3.78
CA ASN A 245 17.53 7.18 -4.17
C ASN A 245 16.55 6.01 -4.00
N PRO A 246 15.54 5.89 -4.87
CA PRO A 246 14.60 4.78 -4.84
C PRO A 246 15.26 3.47 -5.28
N THR A 247 14.78 2.35 -4.74
CA THR A 247 15.15 1.03 -5.27
C THR A 247 14.43 0.83 -6.60
N ILE A 248 15.16 0.38 -7.63
CA ILE A 248 14.60 0.18 -8.97
C ILE A 248 14.33 -1.30 -9.18
N LEU A 249 13.05 -1.70 -9.20
CA LEU A 249 12.61 -3.10 -9.31
C LEU A 249 12.02 -3.46 -10.69
N THR A 250 12.25 -2.64 -11.71
CA THR A 250 11.69 -2.86 -13.05
C THR A 250 12.21 -4.15 -13.69
N GLY A 251 11.29 -5.07 -14.02
CA GLY A 251 11.63 -6.34 -14.67
C GLY A 251 12.37 -7.34 -13.76
N VAL A 252 12.27 -7.16 -12.44
CA VAL A 252 12.87 -8.08 -11.46
C VAL A 252 12.09 -9.40 -11.41
N SER A 253 12.82 -10.51 -11.34
CA SER A 253 12.27 -11.83 -11.01
C SER A 253 12.94 -12.38 -9.76
N LEU A 254 12.13 -12.76 -8.78
CA LEU A 254 12.47 -13.41 -7.52
C LEU A 254 11.64 -14.69 -7.34
N ALA A 255 11.38 -15.41 -8.44
CA ALA A 255 10.65 -16.67 -8.43
C ALA A 255 11.36 -17.73 -7.57
N ASP A 256 10.58 -18.58 -6.90
CA ASP A 256 11.10 -19.70 -6.09
C ASP A 256 12.10 -19.28 -4.98
N THR A 257 12.11 -17.99 -4.60
CA THR A 257 13.01 -17.46 -3.56
C THR A 257 12.38 -17.53 -2.17
N ILE A 258 13.23 -17.66 -1.15
CA ILE A 258 12.81 -17.45 0.25
C ILE A 258 12.99 -15.98 0.60
N LEU A 259 11.89 -15.28 0.86
CA LEU A 259 11.82 -13.86 1.23
C LEU A 259 11.14 -13.68 2.60
N ASP A 260 11.26 -14.67 3.49
CA ASP A 260 10.66 -14.61 4.83
C ASP A 260 11.20 -13.38 5.60
N GLY A 261 10.31 -12.52 6.06
CA GLY A 261 10.66 -11.26 6.73
C GLY A 261 11.31 -10.20 5.85
N ALA A 262 11.33 -10.36 4.52
CA ALA A 262 11.88 -9.35 3.61
C ALA A 262 11.09 -8.04 3.66
N ASN A 263 11.75 -6.92 3.40
CA ASN A 263 11.17 -5.58 3.51
C ASN A 263 11.07 -4.90 2.13
N PHE A 264 9.85 -4.68 1.67
CA PHE A 264 9.50 -3.97 0.44
C PHE A 264 8.73 -2.67 0.72
N SER A 265 8.64 -2.20 1.97
CA SER A 265 7.73 -1.09 2.29
C SER A 265 8.02 0.19 1.49
N GLY A 266 6.97 0.76 0.89
CA GLY A 266 7.03 2.04 0.16
C GLY A 266 7.80 2.03 -1.16
N VAL A 267 8.15 0.85 -1.70
CA VAL A 267 8.84 0.74 -3.00
C VAL A 267 7.84 0.61 -4.15
N SER A 268 8.25 0.96 -5.37
CA SER A 268 7.53 0.60 -6.59
C SER A 268 8.13 -0.70 -7.15
N ALA A 269 7.35 -1.76 -7.04
CA ALA A 269 7.60 -3.12 -7.52
C ALA A 269 6.59 -3.51 -8.62
N GLU A 270 6.17 -2.53 -9.44
CA GLU A 270 5.24 -2.76 -10.55
C GLU A 270 5.74 -3.88 -11.47
N GLY A 271 4.91 -4.88 -11.73
CA GLY A 271 5.20 -6.00 -12.63
C GLY A 271 6.29 -6.95 -12.13
N ILE A 272 6.69 -6.89 -10.85
CA ILE A 272 7.67 -7.83 -10.29
C ILE A 272 7.16 -9.27 -10.38
N PHE A 273 8.07 -10.21 -10.62
CA PHE A 273 7.76 -11.62 -10.72
C PHE A 273 8.19 -12.36 -9.44
N LEU A 274 7.22 -12.91 -8.72
CA LEU A 274 7.31 -13.55 -7.40
C LEU A 274 6.55 -14.88 -7.38
N GLU A 275 6.44 -15.56 -8.54
CA GLU A 275 5.77 -16.87 -8.61
C GLU A 275 6.44 -17.86 -7.65
N ASP A 276 5.62 -18.55 -6.87
CA ASP A 276 6.02 -19.55 -5.87
C ASP A 276 7.01 -19.05 -4.78
N ALA A 277 7.21 -17.73 -4.67
CA ALA A 277 8.09 -17.14 -3.67
C ALA A 277 7.48 -17.22 -2.25
N ASN A 278 8.35 -17.39 -1.24
CA ASN A 278 7.94 -17.39 0.17
C ASN A 278 8.14 -16.02 0.81
N LEU A 279 7.08 -15.21 0.87
CA LEU A 279 7.04 -13.90 1.52
C LEU A 279 6.39 -13.94 2.92
N THR A 280 6.53 -15.06 3.65
CA THR A 280 6.04 -15.14 5.03
C THR A 280 6.60 -13.97 5.86
N ASN A 281 5.81 -13.35 6.72
CA ASN A 281 6.22 -12.20 7.55
C ASN A 281 6.81 -10.98 6.81
N ALA A 282 6.76 -10.92 5.47
CA ALA A 282 7.35 -9.83 4.72
C ALA A 282 6.62 -8.50 4.99
N ASN A 283 7.35 -7.39 5.00
CA ASN A 283 6.77 -6.06 5.12
C ASN A 283 6.55 -5.44 3.73
N LEU A 284 5.31 -5.46 3.26
CA LEU A 284 4.90 -4.93 1.95
C LEU A 284 4.15 -3.59 2.07
N SER A 285 4.20 -2.96 3.24
CA SER A 285 3.33 -1.81 3.52
C SER A 285 3.56 -0.61 2.61
N GLY A 286 2.48 -0.07 2.05
CA GLY A 286 2.50 1.07 1.12
C GLY A 286 3.32 0.87 -0.14
N ALA A 287 3.69 -0.37 -0.47
CA ALA A 287 4.39 -0.69 -1.70
C ALA A 287 3.42 -0.73 -2.88
N ASP A 288 3.95 -0.53 -4.08
CA ASP A 288 3.21 -0.66 -5.33
C ASP A 288 3.61 -1.95 -6.04
N PHE A 289 2.73 -2.95 -5.99
CA PHE A 289 2.83 -4.25 -6.64
C PHE A 289 1.82 -4.39 -7.79
N SER A 290 1.45 -3.27 -8.42
CA SER A 290 0.53 -3.28 -9.56
C SER A 290 1.06 -4.20 -10.66
N ASN A 291 0.18 -5.01 -11.25
CA ASN A 291 0.51 -6.00 -12.30
C ASN A 291 1.58 -7.05 -11.91
N ALA A 292 1.95 -7.17 -10.63
CA ALA A 292 2.91 -8.17 -10.18
C ALA A 292 2.37 -9.60 -10.34
N ASN A 293 3.27 -10.56 -10.61
CA ASN A 293 2.91 -11.98 -10.60
C ASN A 293 3.31 -12.59 -9.25
N LEU A 294 2.33 -12.89 -8.40
CA LEU A 294 2.52 -13.57 -7.12
C LEU A 294 1.88 -14.96 -7.11
N LYS A 295 1.57 -15.56 -8.26
CA LYS A 295 0.90 -16.86 -8.32
C LYS A 295 1.61 -17.90 -7.45
N GLY A 296 0.86 -18.62 -6.61
CA GLY A 296 1.39 -19.64 -5.71
C GLY A 296 2.24 -19.12 -4.52
N ALA A 297 2.50 -17.82 -4.45
CA ALA A 297 3.31 -17.24 -3.38
C ALA A 297 2.68 -17.42 -1.98
N ILE A 298 3.53 -17.46 -0.96
CA ILE A 298 3.12 -17.59 0.44
C ILE A 298 3.28 -16.22 1.11
N LEU A 299 2.18 -15.62 1.58
CA LEU A 299 2.17 -14.30 2.23
C LEU A 299 1.64 -14.37 3.67
N THR A 300 1.73 -15.53 4.31
CA THR A 300 1.22 -15.71 5.69
C THR A 300 1.94 -14.76 6.65
N GLY A 301 1.18 -13.93 7.37
CA GLY A 301 1.73 -12.94 8.31
C GLY A 301 2.40 -11.73 7.67
N ALA A 302 2.37 -11.59 6.34
CA ALA A 302 2.90 -10.41 5.66
C ALA A 302 2.11 -9.14 6.05
N ASN A 303 2.81 -8.02 6.16
CA ASN A 303 2.20 -6.71 6.40
C ASN A 303 1.87 -6.03 5.08
N LEU A 304 0.59 -6.02 4.69
CA LEU A 304 0.10 -5.38 3.46
C LEU A 304 -0.62 -4.04 3.72
N THR A 305 -0.39 -3.41 4.87
CA THR A 305 -1.08 -2.16 5.26
C THR A 305 -0.52 -0.91 4.56
N GLY A 306 -1.09 0.27 4.81
CA GLY A 306 -0.50 1.55 4.40
C GLY A 306 -0.73 1.90 2.93
N GLY A 307 -1.84 1.41 2.33
CA GLY A 307 -2.21 1.77 0.96
C GLY A 307 -1.46 0.97 -0.10
N ILE A 308 -1.20 -0.32 0.14
CA ILE A 308 -0.55 -1.18 -0.85
C ILE A 308 -1.33 -1.17 -2.17
N GLN A 309 -0.63 -1.07 -3.31
CA GLN A 309 -1.24 -1.19 -4.64
C GLN A 309 -1.01 -2.61 -5.16
N LEU A 310 -2.08 -3.27 -5.58
CA LEU A 310 -2.13 -4.63 -6.12
C LEU A 310 -3.07 -4.66 -7.34
N ASP A 311 -3.36 -3.51 -7.98
CA ASP A 311 -4.24 -3.48 -9.13
C ASP A 311 -3.66 -4.31 -10.29
N GLY A 312 -4.51 -5.14 -10.89
CA GLY A 312 -4.12 -6.08 -11.95
C GLY A 312 -3.16 -7.19 -11.51
N ALA A 313 -2.82 -7.32 -10.22
CA ALA A 313 -1.88 -8.34 -9.75
C ALA A 313 -2.43 -9.77 -9.92
N PHE A 314 -1.55 -10.72 -10.22
CA PHE A 314 -1.87 -12.14 -10.32
C PHE A 314 -1.61 -12.82 -8.97
N LEU A 315 -2.68 -13.10 -8.23
CA LEU A 315 -2.70 -13.67 -6.89
C LEU A 315 -3.38 -15.05 -6.88
N GLU A 316 -3.32 -15.80 -7.99
CA GLU A 316 -3.91 -17.13 -8.09
C GLU A 316 -3.22 -18.10 -7.12
N GLU A 317 -4.01 -18.88 -6.39
CA GLU A 317 -3.55 -19.91 -5.43
C GLU A 317 -2.67 -19.37 -4.28
N VAL A 318 -2.64 -18.06 -4.07
CA VAL A 318 -1.87 -17.41 -3.01
C VAL A 318 -2.47 -17.68 -1.63
N ASN A 319 -1.60 -17.91 -0.64
CA ASN A 319 -2.01 -17.99 0.76
C ASN A 319 -1.90 -16.62 1.46
N LEU A 320 -3.04 -15.95 1.60
CA LEU A 320 -3.29 -14.67 2.28
C LEU A 320 -4.09 -14.88 3.59
N SER A 321 -3.99 -16.02 4.25
CA SER A 321 -4.73 -16.23 5.50
C SER A 321 -4.32 -15.23 6.59
N GLY A 322 -5.32 -14.62 7.24
CA GLY A 322 -5.14 -13.64 8.32
C GLY A 322 -4.55 -12.29 7.89
N VAL A 323 -4.47 -12.00 6.59
CA VAL A 323 -3.92 -10.71 6.13
C VAL A 323 -4.85 -9.54 6.44
N ASN A 324 -4.25 -8.38 6.68
CA ASN A 324 -4.95 -7.11 6.75
C ASN A 324 -4.68 -6.30 5.47
N LEU A 325 -5.73 -6.09 4.69
CA LEU A 325 -5.73 -5.34 3.43
C LEU A 325 -6.53 -4.03 3.57
N THR A 326 -6.64 -3.48 4.78
CA THR A 326 -7.23 -2.15 5.00
C THR A 326 -6.51 -1.11 4.13
N ASP A 327 -7.28 -0.30 3.41
CA ASP A 327 -6.83 0.71 2.44
C ASP A 327 -6.04 0.16 1.21
N GLY A 328 -5.99 -1.17 1.00
CA GLY A 328 -5.30 -1.77 -0.14
C GLY A 328 -6.11 -1.67 -1.44
N ASN A 329 -5.45 -1.41 -2.57
CA ASN A 329 -6.06 -1.40 -3.90
C ASN A 329 -5.81 -2.72 -4.63
N LEU A 330 -6.86 -3.45 -4.97
CA LEU A 330 -6.93 -4.73 -5.68
C LEU A 330 -7.76 -4.65 -6.97
N ALA A 331 -7.95 -3.45 -7.55
CA ALA A 331 -8.79 -3.29 -8.73
C ALA A 331 -8.34 -4.21 -9.87
N GLY A 332 -9.25 -5.04 -10.39
CA GLY A 332 -8.94 -6.01 -11.45
C GLY A 332 -7.94 -7.12 -11.10
N ALA A 333 -7.53 -7.27 -9.83
CA ALA A 333 -6.62 -8.33 -9.41
C ALA A 333 -7.26 -9.72 -9.58
N ASN A 334 -6.43 -10.74 -9.84
CA ASN A 334 -6.87 -12.13 -9.99
C ASN A 334 -6.51 -12.96 -8.77
N LEU A 335 -7.46 -13.20 -7.87
CA LEU A 335 -7.29 -14.00 -6.65
C LEU A 335 -7.87 -15.41 -6.78
N ASN A 336 -7.93 -15.98 -7.99
CA ASN A 336 -8.55 -17.28 -8.18
C ASN A 336 -7.98 -18.35 -7.23
N LYS A 337 -8.86 -19.05 -6.47
CA LYS A 337 -8.49 -20.07 -5.47
C LYS A 337 -7.54 -19.61 -4.36
N ALA A 338 -7.34 -18.31 -4.17
CA ALA A 338 -6.53 -17.82 -3.06
C ALA A 338 -7.18 -18.18 -1.71
N ASN A 339 -6.35 -18.39 -0.68
CA ASN A 339 -6.80 -18.57 0.69
C ASN A 339 -6.76 -17.23 1.42
N LEU A 340 -7.90 -16.67 1.75
CA LEU A 340 -8.08 -15.42 2.49
C LEU A 340 -8.82 -15.63 3.82
N SER A 341 -8.79 -16.84 4.38
CA SER A 341 -9.47 -17.14 5.65
C SER A 341 -9.00 -16.20 6.78
N ASN A 342 -9.95 -15.71 7.58
CA ASN A 342 -9.72 -14.68 8.61
C ASN A 342 -9.11 -13.36 8.09
N GLY A 343 -9.19 -13.10 6.78
CA GLY A 343 -8.69 -11.86 6.19
C GLY A 343 -9.58 -10.66 6.53
N ILE A 344 -8.98 -9.47 6.58
CA ILE A 344 -9.68 -8.20 6.80
C ILE A 344 -9.54 -7.32 5.56
N PHE A 345 -10.68 -6.95 5.00
CA PHE A 345 -10.91 -5.98 3.95
C PHE A 345 -11.74 -4.85 4.54
N ILE A 346 -11.11 -3.71 4.76
CA ILE A 346 -11.81 -2.47 5.11
C ILE A 346 -11.30 -1.47 4.10
N ASP A 347 -12.01 -1.38 2.99
CA ASP A 347 -11.79 -0.32 2.03
C ASP A 347 -12.65 0.87 2.48
N GLY A 348 -12.14 2.08 2.33
CA GLY A 348 -13.01 3.25 2.27
C GLY A 348 -13.95 3.12 1.07
N ALA A 349 -14.76 4.13 0.80
CA ALA A 349 -15.67 4.13 -0.35
C ALA A 349 -14.97 4.11 -1.74
N ASP A 350 -13.68 3.78 -1.83
CA ASP A 350 -12.87 3.80 -3.04
C ASP A 350 -12.98 2.49 -3.85
N ALA A 351 -12.53 2.54 -5.10
CA ALA A 351 -12.71 1.51 -6.12
C ALA A 351 -11.81 0.26 -5.93
N GLY A 352 -11.29 0.04 -4.72
CA GLY A 352 -10.17 -0.85 -4.47
C GLY A 352 -10.41 -2.32 -4.81
N THR A 353 -11.64 -2.80 -5.00
CA THR A 353 -11.87 -4.22 -5.40
C THR A 353 -12.71 -4.38 -6.66
N VAL A 354 -12.93 -3.28 -7.39
CA VAL A 354 -13.80 -3.27 -8.58
C VAL A 354 -13.25 -4.21 -9.66
N GLY A 355 -14.10 -5.13 -10.13
CA GLY A 355 -13.77 -6.10 -11.18
C GLY A 355 -12.76 -7.18 -10.78
N ALA A 356 -12.39 -7.30 -9.51
CA ALA A 356 -11.46 -8.34 -9.05
C ALA A 356 -12.08 -9.75 -9.16
N ASN A 357 -11.24 -10.75 -9.43
CA ASN A 357 -11.65 -12.15 -9.55
C ASN A 357 -11.37 -12.90 -8.24
N PHE A 358 -12.39 -13.07 -7.42
CA PHE A 358 -12.41 -13.86 -6.19
C PHE A 358 -12.96 -15.29 -6.41
N SER A 359 -12.94 -15.82 -7.63
CA SER A 359 -13.55 -17.13 -7.89
C SER A 359 -12.79 -18.24 -7.16
N GLY A 360 -13.50 -19.10 -6.45
CA GLY A 360 -12.94 -20.24 -5.72
C GLY A 360 -12.14 -19.89 -4.46
N ILE A 361 -12.15 -18.63 -4.01
CA ILE A 361 -11.43 -18.25 -2.78
C ILE A 361 -11.98 -18.96 -1.55
N SER A 362 -11.16 -19.08 -0.51
CA SER A 362 -11.63 -19.35 0.85
C SER A 362 -11.57 -18.05 1.66
N PHE A 363 -12.71 -17.48 2.02
CA PHE A 363 -12.85 -16.26 2.84
C PHE A 363 -13.65 -16.54 4.12
N VAL A 364 -13.44 -17.73 4.70
CA VAL A 364 -14.14 -18.16 5.91
C VAL A 364 -13.77 -17.25 7.08
N ASP A 365 -14.77 -16.81 7.84
CA ASP A 365 -14.62 -15.86 8.97
C ASP A 365 -13.94 -14.53 8.55
N GLY A 366 -14.03 -14.13 7.27
CA GLY A 366 -13.46 -12.88 6.76
C GLY A 366 -14.31 -11.65 7.06
N ILE A 367 -13.68 -10.47 7.14
CA ILE A 367 -14.36 -9.17 7.35
C ILE A 367 -14.16 -8.32 6.09
N ALA A 368 -15.23 -7.80 5.50
CA ALA A 368 -15.28 -7.06 4.24
C ALA A 368 -16.27 -5.88 4.32
N ILE A 369 -16.22 -5.12 5.42
CA ILE A 369 -17.19 -4.06 5.71
C ILE A 369 -16.93 -2.79 4.90
N ASN A 370 -17.99 -2.13 4.43
CA ASN A 370 -17.96 -0.89 3.64
C ASN A 370 -17.15 -0.93 2.32
N GLY A 371 -16.65 -2.09 1.91
CA GLY A 371 -15.83 -2.23 0.70
C GLY A 371 -16.64 -2.20 -0.61
N ASN A 372 -16.01 -1.75 -1.70
CA ASN A 372 -16.64 -1.69 -3.02
C ASN A 372 -16.23 -2.85 -3.94
N PHE A 373 -17.10 -3.86 -4.03
CA PHE A 373 -16.94 -5.08 -4.85
C PHE A 373 -17.75 -5.02 -6.16
N THR A 374 -17.94 -3.84 -6.73
CA THR A 374 -18.69 -3.69 -7.99
C THR A 374 -18.07 -4.57 -9.09
N ASN A 375 -18.91 -5.38 -9.75
CA ASN A 375 -18.52 -6.37 -10.78
C ASN A 375 -17.47 -7.41 -10.35
N ALA A 376 -17.29 -7.65 -9.05
CA ALA A 376 -16.39 -8.71 -8.57
C ALA A 376 -16.97 -10.12 -8.81
N SER A 377 -16.11 -11.10 -9.05
CA SER A 377 -16.55 -12.51 -9.25
C SER A 377 -16.24 -13.36 -8.04
N PHE A 378 -17.25 -13.89 -7.35
CA PHE A 378 -17.15 -14.83 -6.22
C PHE A 378 -17.59 -16.26 -6.62
N VAL A 379 -17.47 -16.62 -7.89
CA VAL A 379 -17.93 -17.92 -8.40
C VAL A 379 -17.26 -19.07 -7.65
N ASN A 380 -18.05 -19.99 -7.08
CA ASN A 380 -17.60 -21.12 -6.25
C ASN A 380 -16.74 -20.75 -5.04
N ALA A 381 -16.79 -19.50 -4.55
CA ALA A 381 -16.07 -19.08 -3.34
C ALA A 381 -16.68 -19.68 -2.06
N ASP A 382 -15.86 -19.95 -1.06
CA ASP A 382 -16.33 -20.25 0.30
C ASP A 382 -16.30 -18.97 1.15
N LEU A 383 -17.46 -18.35 1.35
CA LEU A 383 -17.62 -17.09 2.09
C LEU A 383 -18.30 -17.33 3.45
N SER A 384 -18.29 -18.57 3.95
CA SER A 384 -19.01 -18.91 5.16
C SER A 384 -18.55 -18.07 6.37
N LYS A 385 -19.50 -17.51 7.11
CA LYS A 385 -19.29 -16.59 8.23
C LYS A 385 -18.58 -15.27 7.90
N ALA A 386 -18.42 -14.93 6.62
CA ALA A 386 -17.85 -13.65 6.23
C ALA A 386 -18.83 -12.50 6.53
N ASP A 387 -18.30 -11.31 6.81
CA ASP A 387 -19.08 -10.10 7.08
C ASP A 387 -18.87 -9.02 6.02
N PHE A 388 -19.88 -8.76 5.19
CA PHE A 388 -19.91 -7.74 4.15
C PHE A 388 -20.79 -6.53 4.52
N THR A 389 -21.00 -6.25 5.82
CA THR A 389 -21.83 -5.13 6.27
C THR A 389 -21.42 -3.81 5.61
N GLY A 390 -22.35 -3.14 4.92
CA GLY A 390 -22.12 -1.87 4.23
C GLY A 390 -21.35 -1.97 2.91
N ALA A 391 -21.00 -3.17 2.44
CA ALA A 391 -20.29 -3.35 1.18
C ALA A 391 -21.17 -3.01 -0.06
N ILE A 392 -20.56 -2.48 -1.12
CA ILE A 392 -21.20 -2.31 -2.43
C ILE A 392 -20.97 -3.57 -3.25
N LEU A 393 -22.04 -4.30 -3.58
CA LEU A 393 -21.98 -5.58 -4.31
C LEU A 393 -22.62 -5.50 -5.72
N THR A 394 -22.80 -4.29 -6.27
CA THR A 394 -23.48 -4.10 -7.56
C THR A 394 -22.80 -4.88 -8.68
N GLY A 395 -23.52 -5.80 -9.33
CA GLY A 395 -22.98 -6.62 -10.42
C GLY A 395 -22.02 -7.74 -9.99
N ALA A 396 -21.86 -7.99 -8.70
CA ALA A 396 -21.03 -9.09 -8.22
C ALA A 396 -21.66 -10.47 -8.52
N ASP A 397 -20.86 -11.44 -8.95
CA ASP A 397 -21.31 -12.80 -9.31
C ASP A 397 -21.03 -13.79 -8.16
N PHE A 398 -22.08 -14.27 -7.49
CA PHE A 398 -21.98 -15.25 -6.40
C PHE A 398 -22.33 -16.69 -6.84
N THR A 399 -22.29 -17.00 -8.13
CA THR A 399 -22.70 -18.31 -8.65
C THR A 399 -21.93 -19.45 -7.98
N GLY A 400 -22.63 -20.31 -7.24
CA GLY A 400 -22.02 -21.46 -6.55
C GLY A 400 -21.26 -21.13 -5.27
N ALA A 401 -21.30 -19.89 -4.78
CA ALA A 401 -20.66 -19.51 -3.52
C ALA A 401 -21.32 -20.16 -2.30
N ASN A 402 -20.54 -20.55 -1.31
CA ASN A 402 -21.03 -20.96 0.01
C ASN A 402 -21.23 -19.73 0.90
N LEU A 403 -22.48 -19.39 1.19
CA LEU A 403 -22.87 -18.21 1.99
C LEU A 403 -23.37 -18.58 3.40
N THR A 404 -22.99 -19.75 3.92
CA THR A 404 -23.45 -20.21 5.24
C THR A 404 -23.00 -19.25 6.34
N ASP A 405 -23.95 -18.71 7.12
CA ASP A 405 -23.71 -17.73 8.18
C ASP A 405 -23.02 -16.42 7.72
N THR A 406 -23.01 -16.15 6.40
CA THR A 406 -22.46 -14.90 5.84
C THR A 406 -23.39 -13.72 6.14
N ILE A 407 -22.83 -12.61 6.63
CA ILE A 407 -23.53 -11.34 6.75
C ILE A 407 -23.33 -10.59 5.44
N LEU A 408 -24.40 -10.45 4.65
CA LEU A 408 -24.40 -9.61 3.44
C LEU A 408 -24.97 -8.23 3.78
N PRO A 409 -24.62 -7.17 3.01
CA PRO A 409 -25.28 -5.88 3.14
C PRO A 409 -26.80 -6.08 2.93
N VAL A 410 -27.61 -5.39 3.73
CA VAL A 410 -29.08 -5.42 3.56
C VAL A 410 -29.37 -4.76 2.21
N ILE A 411 -29.59 -5.59 1.18
CA ILE A 411 -30.04 -5.13 -0.12
C ILE A 411 -31.53 -4.81 0.02
N VAL A 412 -31.87 -3.56 0.35
CA VAL A 412 -33.17 -3.04 -0.08
C VAL A 412 -32.99 -2.75 -1.56
N PRO A 413 -33.67 -3.46 -2.49
CA PRO A 413 -33.57 -3.12 -3.89
C PRO A 413 -34.00 -1.65 -4.06
N PRO A 414 -33.30 -0.83 -4.86
CA PRO A 414 -33.77 0.51 -5.16
C PRO A 414 -35.16 0.38 -5.76
N ILE A 415 -36.16 0.91 -5.05
CA ILE A 415 -37.53 0.98 -5.52
C ILE A 415 -37.52 2.01 -6.66
N THR A 416 -37.49 1.57 -7.91
CA THR A 416 -37.56 2.48 -9.05
C THR A 416 -39.00 2.94 -9.27
N ALA A 417 -39.28 4.19 -8.92
CA ALA A 417 -40.49 4.90 -9.30
C ALA A 417 -40.51 5.25 -10.81
N THR A 418 -41.68 5.63 -11.30
CA THR A 418 -41.96 6.04 -12.67
C THR A 418 -42.63 7.42 -12.70
N ALA A 419 -43.00 7.91 -13.88
CA ALA A 419 -43.77 9.15 -14.02
C ALA A 419 -45.30 8.89 -14.06
N GLY A 420 -45.75 7.77 -13.49
CA GLY A 420 -47.15 7.37 -13.39
C GLY A 420 -47.46 6.88 -11.97
N ALA A 421 -48.71 6.52 -11.71
CA ALA A 421 -49.13 6.10 -10.36
C ALA A 421 -48.40 4.84 -9.87
N ASP A 422 -47.65 4.98 -8.79
CA ASP A 422 -46.81 3.95 -8.17
C ASP A 422 -47.27 3.58 -6.75
N LEU A 423 -46.93 2.36 -6.33
CA LEU A 423 -47.10 1.87 -4.95
C LEU A 423 -45.74 1.43 -4.43
N LEU A 424 -45.15 2.22 -3.53
CA LEU A 424 -43.81 2.04 -3.02
C LEU A 424 -43.85 1.80 -1.50
N THR A 425 -43.17 0.76 -1.05
CA THR A 425 -43.11 0.38 0.38
C THR A 425 -41.66 0.17 0.78
N GLY A 426 -41.21 0.91 1.79
CA GLY A 426 -39.91 0.82 2.43
C GLY A 426 -39.76 -0.42 3.31
N THR A 427 -38.90 -0.30 4.30
CA THR A 427 -38.42 -1.39 5.17
C THR A 427 -38.51 -0.98 6.63
N ALA A 428 -37.97 -1.79 7.54
CA ALA A 428 -37.95 -1.45 8.96
C ALA A 428 -36.70 -0.60 9.36
N LEU A 429 -36.04 0.02 8.38
CA LEU A 429 -34.86 0.87 8.53
C LEU A 429 -35.16 2.25 7.93
N ALA A 430 -34.29 3.23 8.17
CA ALA A 430 -34.40 4.53 7.51
C ALA A 430 -34.27 4.42 5.98
N ASP A 431 -35.32 4.81 5.27
CA ASP A 431 -35.47 4.73 3.83
C ASP A 431 -35.57 6.11 3.16
N PHE A 432 -35.21 6.18 1.87
CA PHE A 432 -35.45 7.34 1.01
C PHE A 432 -36.29 6.88 -0.19
N ILE A 433 -37.51 7.40 -0.32
CA ILE A 433 -38.46 7.05 -1.37
C ILE A 433 -38.87 8.32 -2.13
N ASP A 434 -38.67 8.33 -3.45
CA ASP A 434 -39.07 9.42 -4.34
C ASP A 434 -40.07 8.88 -5.38
N GLY A 435 -41.31 9.35 -5.31
CA GLY A 435 -42.43 8.98 -6.20
C GLY A 435 -42.34 9.62 -7.59
N LEU A 436 -41.50 10.66 -7.76
CA LEU A 436 -41.33 11.45 -8.97
C LEU A 436 -42.60 12.20 -9.41
N GLY A 437 -43.48 11.55 -10.14
CA GLY A 437 -44.73 12.19 -10.55
C GLY A 437 -45.72 11.15 -10.98
N GLY A 438 -47.00 11.39 -10.73
CA GLY A 438 -47.94 10.30 -10.72
C GLY A 438 -49.12 10.63 -9.83
N ASN A 439 -49.63 9.61 -9.15
CA ASN A 439 -50.56 9.74 -8.04
C ASN A 439 -50.17 8.57 -7.16
N ASP A 440 -49.19 8.79 -6.30
CA ASP A 440 -48.36 7.75 -5.75
C ASP A 440 -48.80 7.39 -4.33
N THR A 441 -48.48 6.17 -3.91
CA THR A 441 -48.70 5.72 -2.54
C THR A 441 -47.37 5.25 -1.98
N LEU A 442 -46.83 6.01 -1.03
CA LEU A 442 -45.51 5.78 -0.42
C LEU A 442 -45.69 5.38 1.04
N GLN A 443 -45.03 4.30 1.48
CA GLN A 443 -45.07 3.82 2.86
C GLN A 443 -43.65 3.59 3.38
N GLY A 444 -43.24 4.24 4.47
CA GLY A 444 -41.92 4.12 5.10
C GLY A 444 -41.78 2.85 5.95
N LEU A 445 -42.77 2.59 6.82
CA LEU A 445 -42.87 1.51 7.82
C LEU A 445 -42.18 1.86 9.16
N ASP A 446 -41.12 1.18 9.56
CA ASP A 446 -40.37 1.55 10.77
C ASP A 446 -39.05 2.17 10.31
N GLY A 447 -38.54 3.21 10.93
CA GLY A 447 -37.36 3.91 10.42
C GLY A 447 -37.47 5.40 10.62
N ASN A 448 -36.42 6.14 10.27
CA ASN A 448 -36.55 7.59 10.11
C ASN A 448 -36.48 7.84 8.61
N ASP A 449 -37.64 7.92 7.98
CA ASP A 449 -37.78 7.82 6.54
C ASP A 449 -37.86 9.21 5.89
N THR A 450 -37.52 9.28 4.61
CA THR A 450 -37.74 10.46 3.77
C THR A 450 -38.59 10.06 2.57
N LEU A 451 -39.81 10.60 2.49
CA LEU A 451 -40.78 10.29 1.44
C LEU A 451 -41.09 11.56 0.64
N LEU A 452 -40.86 11.51 -0.68
CA LEU A 452 -41.15 12.60 -1.61
C LEU A 452 -42.23 12.15 -2.60
N GLY A 453 -43.41 12.78 -2.59
CA GLY A 453 -44.52 12.47 -3.49
C GLY A 453 -44.23 12.95 -4.92
N GLY A 454 -43.89 14.23 -5.05
CA GLY A 454 -43.52 14.84 -6.31
C GLY A 454 -44.71 15.52 -6.97
N VAL A 455 -44.92 15.31 -8.27
CA VAL A 455 -46.06 15.93 -8.98
C VAL A 455 -47.23 14.97 -9.03
N GLY A 456 -48.36 15.30 -8.42
CA GLY A 456 -49.50 14.40 -8.42
C GLY A 456 -50.43 14.59 -7.24
N ARG A 457 -51.38 13.65 -7.10
CA ARG A 457 -52.09 13.48 -5.84
C ARG A 457 -51.53 12.24 -5.17
N ASP A 458 -50.72 12.49 -4.15
CA ASP A 458 -49.90 11.49 -3.51
C ASP A 458 -50.41 11.20 -2.08
N SER A 459 -50.12 9.98 -1.63
CA SER A 459 -50.45 9.49 -0.29
C SER A 459 -49.18 8.97 0.36
N LEU A 460 -48.66 9.69 1.35
CA LEU A 460 -47.42 9.38 2.06
C LEU A 460 -47.72 8.95 3.49
N GLU A 461 -47.14 7.84 3.93
CA GLU A 461 -47.23 7.32 5.30
C GLU A 461 -45.82 7.00 5.81
N GLY A 462 -45.30 7.77 6.78
CA GLY A 462 -43.99 7.57 7.39
C GLY A 462 -43.94 6.29 8.20
N GLY A 463 -44.72 6.24 9.28
CA GLY A 463 -44.93 5.04 10.08
C GLY A 463 -44.38 5.20 11.48
N VAL A 464 -43.37 4.43 11.88
CA VAL A 464 -42.76 4.51 13.22
C VAL A 464 -41.34 5.04 13.11
N GLY A 465 -41.10 6.18 13.72
CA GLY A 465 -39.81 6.87 13.83
C GLY A 465 -39.99 8.33 13.42
N ASN A 466 -38.89 9.08 13.31
CA ASN A 466 -38.94 10.50 12.99
C ASN A 466 -38.80 10.69 11.48
N ASP A 467 -39.91 10.91 10.80
CA ASP A 467 -40.00 10.88 9.35
C ASP A 467 -40.04 12.29 8.72
N SER A 468 -39.64 12.39 7.46
CA SER A 468 -39.71 13.60 6.64
C SER A 468 -40.54 13.35 5.38
N LEU A 469 -41.73 13.92 5.32
CA LEU A 469 -42.68 13.74 4.22
C LEU A 469 -42.85 15.05 3.45
N GLU A 470 -42.71 14.99 2.13
CA GLU A 470 -42.93 16.10 1.21
C GLU A 470 -43.95 15.69 0.14
N GLY A 471 -45.11 16.35 0.10
CA GLY A 471 -46.18 16.10 -0.87
C GLY A 471 -45.77 16.51 -2.28
N GLY A 472 -45.51 17.80 -2.47
CA GLY A 472 -45.04 18.36 -3.74
C GLY A 472 -46.13 19.17 -4.42
N ASP A 473 -46.31 18.97 -5.73
CA ASP A 473 -47.35 19.69 -6.49
C ASP A 473 -48.62 18.84 -6.56
N GLY A 474 -49.71 19.25 -5.92
CA GLY A 474 -51.04 18.71 -6.20
C GLY A 474 -52.03 18.76 -5.04
N ILE A 475 -52.58 17.61 -4.62
CA ILE A 475 -53.54 17.57 -3.49
C ILE A 475 -53.19 16.33 -2.68
N ASP A 476 -52.34 16.47 -1.70
CA ASP A 476 -51.65 15.35 -1.09
C ASP A 476 -52.21 14.98 0.28
N THR A 477 -51.93 13.75 0.71
CA THR A 477 -52.22 13.27 2.06
C THR A 477 -50.94 12.76 2.70
N LEU A 478 -50.49 13.42 3.76
CA LEU A 478 -49.28 13.08 4.49
C LEU A 478 -49.65 12.61 5.90
N LEU A 479 -49.17 11.43 6.27
CA LEU A 479 -49.35 10.81 7.58
C LEU A 479 -47.95 10.55 8.17
N GLY A 480 -47.55 11.33 9.18
CA GLY A 480 -46.24 11.16 9.85
C GLY A 480 -46.18 9.82 10.56
N GLY A 481 -47.07 9.61 11.52
CA GLY A 481 -47.21 8.34 12.23
C GLY A 481 -46.82 8.49 13.69
N ALA A 482 -45.85 7.73 14.17
CA ALA A 482 -45.37 7.79 15.53
C ALA A 482 -43.90 8.22 15.56
N GLY A 483 -43.61 9.38 16.11
CA GLY A 483 -42.29 9.99 16.19
C GLY A 483 -42.44 11.49 16.04
N ASN A 484 -41.31 12.20 15.96
CA ASN A 484 -41.31 13.64 15.71
C ASN A 484 -41.09 13.86 14.21
N ASP A 485 -42.16 14.17 13.50
CA ASP A 485 -42.19 14.14 12.04
C ASP A 485 -42.13 15.55 11.43
N LEU A 486 -41.59 15.65 10.21
CA LEU A 486 -41.59 16.85 9.39
C LEU A 486 -42.51 16.63 8.19
N LEU A 487 -43.61 17.38 8.09
CA LEU A 487 -44.59 17.25 7.00
C LEU A 487 -44.68 18.56 6.21
N PHE A 488 -44.43 18.48 4.91
CA PHE A 488 -44.51 19.60 3.97
C PHE A 488 -45.50 19.27 2.84
N GLY A 489 -46.65 19.95 2.79
CA GLY A 489 -47.63 19.77 1.71
C GLY A 489 -47.14 20.36 0.38
N ASN A 490 -46.54 21.55 0.44
CA ASN A 490 -46.11 22.37 -0.69
C ASN A 490 -47.30 22.98 -1.47
N ASP A 491 -47.44 22.72 -2.76
CA ASP A 491 -48.44 23.41 -3.60
C ASP A 491 -49.71 22.56 -3.65
N GLY A 492 -50.83 22.99 -3.07
CA GLY A 492 -52.00 22.13 -3.09
C GLY A 492 -53.21 22.53 -2.27
N ASN A 493 -54.03 21.56 -1.89
CA ASN A 493 -54.97 21.72 -0.77
C ASN A 493 -54.90 20.42 0.01
N ASP A 494 -53.92 20.34 0.89
CA ASP A 494 -53.39 19.09 1.38
C ASP A 494 -54.01 18.69 2.72
N VAL A 495 -53.75 17.45 3.11
CA VAL A 495 -54.12 16.92 4.42
C VAL A 495 -52.88 16.39 5.09
N LEU A 496 -52.43 17.08 6.14
CA LEU A 496 -51.26 16.70 6.92
C LEU A 496 -51.71 16.21 8.30
N ARG A 497 -51.24 15.04 8.71
CA ARG A 497 -51.44 14.48 10.06
C ARG A 497 -50.10 14.09 10.66
N GLY A 498 -49.66 14.81 11.70
CA GLY A 498 -48.40 14.53 12.40
C GLY A 498 -48.46 13.15 13.05
N GLY A 499 -49.41 12.98 13.98
CA GLY A 499 -49.70 11.68 14.56
C GLY A 499 -49.34 11.65 16.02
N GLY A 500 -48.25 10.99 16.40
CA GLY A 500 -47.83 10.87 17.79
C GLY A 500 -46.38 11.30 17.99
N GLY A 501 -46.15 12.46 18.60
CA GLY A 501 -44.83 13.02 18.89
C GLY A 501 -44.88 14.52 18.72
N ALA A 502 -43.73 15.18 18.68
CA ALA A 502 -43.66 16.62 18.46
C ALA A 502 -43.41 16.89 16.97
N ASP A 503 -44.48 17.22 16.24
CA ASP A 503 -44.46 17.28 14.79
C ASP A 503 -44.35 18.71 14.25
N PHE A 504 -43.76 18.85 13.07
CA PHE A 504 -43.69 20.11 12.34
C PHE A 504 -44.50 20.00 11.06
N LEU A 505 -45.59 20.77 10.96
CA LEU A 505 -46.53 20.71 9.84
C LEU A 505 -46.55 22.03 9.07
N SER A 506 -46.25 21.96 7.79
CA SER A 506 -46.27 23.07 6.85
C SER A 506 -47.15 22.72 5.66
N GLY A 507 -48.35 23.28 5.60
CA GLY A 507 -49.27 23.07 4.48
C GLY A 507 -48.68 23.58 3.16
N GLY A 508 -48.22 24.82 3.15
CA GLY A 508 -47.59 25.43 1.97
C GLY A 508 -48.57 26.39 1.29
N ASN A 509 -48.63 26.35 -0.04
CA ASN A 509 -49.58 27.16 -0.79
C ASN A 509 -50.92 26.44 -0.89
N GLY A 510 -52.00 27.08 -0.43
CA GLY A 510 -53.35 26.60 -0.66
C GLY A 510 -54.22 26.62 0.58
N ASN A 511 -55.24 25.78 0.64
CA ASN A 511 -56.10 25.69 1.81
C ASN A 511 -55.99 24.30 2.42
N ASP A 512 -55.05 24.17 3.35
CA ASP A 512 -54.66 22.87 3.86
C ASP A 512 -55.43 22.51 5.13
N ASN A 513 -55.52 21.21 5.43
CA ASN A 513 -56.03 20.72 6.70
C ASN A 513 -54.90 20.11 7.50
N LEU A 514 -54.53 20.77 8.58
CA LEU A 514 -53.41 20.38 9.44
C LEU A 514 -53.94 19.78 10.74
N PHE A 515 -53.48 18.59 11.06
CA PHE A 515 -53.78 17.86 12.29
C PHE A 515 -52.46 17.52 12.98
N GLY A 516 -52.17 18.13 14.13
CA GLY A 516 -50.98 17.74 14.91
C GLY A 516 -51.18 16.39 15.58
N ASN A 517 -52.41 16.13 16.01
CA ASN A 517 -52.82 14.98 16.79
C ASN A 517 -52.20 14.96 18.19
N ALA A 518 -51.32 14.02 18.51
CA ALA A 518 -50.85 13.82 19.88
C ALA A 518 -49.41 14.27 20.06
N GLY A 519 -49.21 15.35 20.80
CA GLY A 519 -47.89 15.77 21.26
C GLY A 519 -47.81 17.28 21.28
N ALA A 520 -46.63 17.84 21.03
CA ALA A 520 -46.41 19.29 21.07
C ALA A 520 -45.98 19.77 19.69
N ASP A 521 -46.96 20.22 18.90
CA ASP A 521 -46.81 20.34 17.46
C ASP A 521 -46.59 21.79 17.04
N VAL A 522 -45.93 21.98 15.91
CA VAL A 522 -45.66 23.29 15.32
C VAL A 522 -46.35 23.38 13.96
N PHE A 523 -47.28 24.32 13.83
CA PHE A 523 -47.99 24.60 12.58
C PHE A 523 -47.43 25.84 11.90
N VAL A 524 -46.95 25.70 10.66
CA VAL A 524 -46.52 26.84 9.83
C VAL A 524 -47.73 27.43 9.13
N ILE A 525 -47.94 28.74 9.31
CA ILE A 525 -49.06 29.47 8.69
C ILE A 525 -48.57 30.72 7.96
N GLY A 526 -49.37 31.18 6.98
CA GLY A 526 -49.09 32.41 6.22
C GLY A 526 -48.19 32.20 5.00
N GLN A 527 -48.14 30.98 4.45
CA GLN A 527 -47.39 30.64 3.24
C GLN A 527 -48.16 30.95 1.96
N GLY A 528 -49.48 30.84 1.99
CA GLY A 528 -50.40 31.23 0.92
C GLY A 528 -51.72 30.51 1.08
N GLY A 529 -52.85 31.18 0.82
CA GLY A 529 -54.19 30.63 1.04
C GLY A 529 -54.62 30.62 2.53
N THR A 530 -55.62 29.81 2.87
CA THR A 530 -56.25 29.79 4.21
C THR A 530 -56.24 28.38 4.80
N ASP A 531 -55.25 28.12 5.64
CA ASP A 531 -55.09 26.83 6.30
C ASP A 531 -56.08 26.61 7.44
N ARG A 532 -56.40 25.35 7.71
CA ARG A 532 -57.28 24.94 8.80
C ARG A 532 -56.51 24.06 9.77
N VAL A 533 -56.23 24.59 10.95
CA VAL A 533 -55.66 23.80 12.06
C VAL A 533 -56.80 23.21 12.86
N LYS A 534 -56.85 21.87 12.92
CA LYS A 534 -58.06 21.12 13.26
C LYS A 534 -58.16 20.70 14.72
N ASP A 535 -57.03 20.60 15.40
CA ASP A 535 -56.92 20.02 16.75
C ASP A 535 -55.91 20.75 17.66
N PHE A 536 -55.66 22.04 17.40
CA PHE A 536 -54.73 22.86 18.19
C PHE A 536 -55.02 22.81 19.70
N VAL A 537 -53.99 22.54 20.48
CA VAL A 537 -54.02 22.47 21.94
C VAL A 537 -53.25 23.64 22.55
N ASP A 538 -53.98 24.58 23.16
CA ASP A 538 -53.41 25.73 23.87
C ASP A 538 -52.40 25.31 24.95
N GLY A 539 -51.26 26.01 24.99
CA GLY A 539 -50.15 25.76 25.91
C GLY A 539 -49.29 24.54 25.57
N VAL A 540 -49.64 23.78 24.55
CA VAL A 540 -48.89 22.61 24.08
C VAL A 540 -48.35 22.89 22.67
N ASP A 541 -49.24 23.22 21.74
CA ASP A 541 -48.88 23.48 20.34
C ASP A 541 -48.39 24.90 20.12
N LYS A 542 -47.72 25.11 18.99
CA LYS A 542 -47.20 26.40 18.54
C LYS A 542 -47.51 26.65 17.07
N PHE A 543 -47.52 27.92 16.73
CA PHE A 543 -47.49 28.42 15.37
C PHE A 543 -46.10 28.96 15.07
N THR A 544 -45.62 28.70 13.86
CA THR A 544 -44.51 29.45 13.27
C THR A 544 -45.05 30.21 12.07
N LEU A 545 -44.60 31.46 11.92
CA LEU A 545 -45.04 32.32 10.82
C LEU A 545 -44.06 32.20 9.67
N PHE A 546 -44.57 32.12 8.43
CA PHE A 546 -43.70 32.16 7.26
C PHE A 546 -42.92 33.49 7.19
N ALA A 547 -41.75 33.41 6.54
CA ALA A 547 -40.79 34.51 6.50
C ALA A 547 -41.47 35.84 6.12
N GLU A 548 -41.09 36.91 6.84
CA GLU A 548 -41.60 38.29 6.73
C GLU A 548 -42.91 38.63 7.50
N ILE A 549 -43.63 37.67 8.08
CA ILE A 549 -44.78 37.96 8.96
C ILE A 549 -44.34 37.97 10.42
N GLN A 550 -44.70 39.00 11.18
CA GLN A 550 -44.50 39.08 12.63
C GLN A 550 -45.84 38.96 13.35
N PHE A 551 -45.83 38.53 14.63
CA PHE A 551 -47.05 38.47 15.45
C PHE A 551 -47.79 39.82 15.49
N THR A 552 -47.06 40.94 15.45
CA THR A 552 -47.64 42.29 15.43
C THR A 552 -48.42 42.61 14.16
N ASP A 553 -48.24 41.84 13.11
CA ASP A 553 -48.95 41.99 11.84
C ASP A 553 -50.30 41.26 11.88
N LEU A 554 -50.59 40.50 12.93
CA LEU A 554 -51.78 39.65 13.02
C LEU A 554 -52.94 40.32 13.76
N THR A 555 -54.14 40.07 13.24
CA THR A 555 -55.42 40.26 13.92
C THR A 555 -56.00 38.88 14.24
N ILE A 556 -56.21 38.60 15.52
CA ILE A 556 -56.76 37.33 16.01
C ILE A 556 -58.18 37.61 16.52
N GLY A 557 -59.18 36.93 15.96
CA GLY A 557 -60.58 37.16 16.29
C GLY A 557 -61.44 35.92 16.15
N ALA A 558 -62.60 35.91 16.81
CA ALA A 558 -63.55 34.82 16.67
C ALA A 558 -64.14 34.79 15.25
N ASP A 559 -64.32 33.59 14.70
CA ASP A 559 -65.04 33.39 13.44
C ASP A 559 -66.53 33.77 13.62
N PRO A 560 -67.06 34.74 12.85
CA PRO A 560 -68.48 35.13 12.93
C PRO A 560 -69.46 34.01 12.59
N ALA A 561 -69.04 33.01 11.80
CA ALA A 561 -69.88 31.89 11.41
C ALA A 561 -69.90 30.78 12.46
N ILE A 562 -68.77 30.52 13.11
CA ILE A 562 -68.61 29.47 14.12
C ILE A 562 -67.81 30.06 15.29
N SER A 563 -68.50 30.54 16.33
CA SER A 563 -67.86 31.29 17.42
C SER A 563 -66.83 30.51 18.25
N SER A 564 -66.75 29.18 18.09
CA SER A 564 -65.71 28.34 18.69
C SER A 564 -64.41 28.31 17.88
N ASN A 565 -64.38 28.85 16.66
CA ASN A 565 -63.19 28.92 15.83
C ASN A 565 -62.52 30.28 15.97
N THR A 566 -61.22 30.30 15.73
CA THR A 566 -60.40 31.51 15.68
C THR A 566 -59.94 31.75 14.25
N LEU A 567 -60.10 32.99 13.79
CA LEU A 567 -59.51 33.48 12.56
C LEU A 567 -58.21 34.21 12.91
N ILE A 568 -57.13 33.82 12.25
CA ILE A 568 -55.86 34.54 12.25
C ILE A 568 -55.76 35.24 10.89
N SER A 569 -55.64 36.56 10.91
CA SER A 569 -55.65 37.37 9.69
C SER A 569 -54.53 38.40 9.68
N LEU A 570 -54.07 38.80 8.50
CA LEU A 570 -53.13 39.90 8.35
C LEU A 570 -53.85 41.23 8.56
N THR A 571 -53.36 42.04 9.50
CA THR A 571 -53.96 43.33 9.89
C THR A 571 -53.98 44.33 8.73
N ALA A 572 -52.98 44.27 7.84
CA ALA A 572 -52.87 45.19 6.72
C ALA A 572 -53.90 44.93 5.61
N THR A 573 -54.29 43.67 5.40
CA THR A 573 -55.11 43.25 4.26
C THR A 573 -56.47 42.66 4.65
N ASN A 574 -56.67 42.30 5.92
CA ASN A 574 -57.75 41.44 6.43
C ASN A 574 -57.82 40.06 5.75
N GLU A 575 -56.72 39.61 5.16
CA GLU A 575 -56.61 38.26 4.60
C GLU A 575 -56.52 37.24 5.73
N ILE A 576 -57.35 36.20 5.66
CA ILE A 576 -57.34 35.11 6.63
C ILE A 576 -56.25 34.12 6.20
N ILE A 577 -55.24 33.96 7.04
CA ILE A 577 -54.11 33.06 6.78
C ILE A 577 -54.27 31.71 7.49
N ALA A 578 -55.07 31.67 8.56
CA ALA A 578 -55.40 30.42 9.23
C ALA A 578 -56.74 30.48 9.95
N ILE A 579 -57.41 29.33 10.03
CA ILE A 579 -58.60 29.07 10.81
C ILE A 579 -58.27 27.97 11.81
N VAL A 580 -58.25 28.32 13.10
CA VAL A 580 -58.06 27.36 14.19
C VAL A 580 -59.43 26.89 14.65
N GLU A 581 -59.75 25.62 14.40
CA GLU A 581 -61.06 25.07 14.72
C GLU A 581 -61.17 24.68 16.19
N GLY A 582 -62.32 25.00 16.81
CA GLY A 582 -62.62 24.59 18.19
C GLY A 582 -61.85 25.32 19.30
N VAL A 583 -60.93 26.23 18.97
CA VAL A 583 -60.19 27.04 19.94
C VAL A 583 -60.71 28.49 19.95
N ASN A 584 -60.99 29.00 21.14
CA ASN A 584 -61.44 30.39 21.31
C ASN A 584 -60.30 31.38 21.09
N SER A 585 -60.57 32.47 20.38
CA SER A 585 -59.57 33.51 20.05
C SER A 585 -58.86 34.12 21.27
N SER A 586 -59.46 34.07 22.46
CA SER A 586 -58.81 34.57 23.69
C SER A 586 -57.67 33.68 24.19
N LEU A 587 -57.57 32.44 23.70
CA LEU A 587 -56.54 31.48 24.09
C LEU A 587 -55.31 31.55 23.19
N ILE A 588 -55.45 32.04 21.95
CA ILE A 588 -54.30 32.22 21.05
C ILE A 588 -53.60 33.54 21.40
N THR A 589 -52.41 33.44 21.97
CA THR A 589 -51.60 34.58 22.43
C THR A 589 -50.23 34.60 21.76
N VAL A 590 -49.43 35.64 22.01
CA VAL A 590 -48.04 35.71 21.52
C VAL A 590 -47.18 34.54 22.00
N ALA A 591 -47.53 33.90 23.13
CA ALA A 591 -46.79 32.74 23.64
C ALA A 591 -46.96 31.50 22.75
N ASP A 592 -47.97 31.50 21.88
CA ASP A 592 -48.26 30.42 20.95
C ASP A 592 -47.52 30.58 19.62
N PHE A 593 -46.72 31.63 19.47
CA PHE A 593 -45.89 31.88 18.29
C PHE A 593 -44.41 31.77 18.69
N GLY A 594 -43.67 30.89 18.02
CA GLY A 594 -42.29 30.50 18.36
C GLY A 594 -41.35 30.50 17.17
#